data_AF-A0A1G3UCA7-F1
#
_entry.id   AF-A0A1G3UCA7-F1
#
_cell.length_a   1.000
_cell.length_b   1.000
_cell.length_c   1.000
_cell.angle_alpha   90.00
_cell.angle_beta   90.00
_cell.angle_gamma   90.00
#
_symmetry.space_group_name_H-M   'P 1'
#
loop_
_entity.id
_entity.type
_entity.pdbx_description
1 polymer ?
#
loop_
_entity_poly.entity_id
_entity_poly.type
_entity_poly.pdbx_seq_one_letter_code
_entity_poly.pdbx_strand_id
1 'polypeptide(L)'
;MFILGFHFPADMGNNIPDEKVVEKLDNSGVDFSDISEIKMVSESHGVKENLSYTNKDTFMFKALVHYAKTAATDYMIYTNRYQISELSKRLDSDDETMALCKKFDSMAQFKIVAA
;
A
#
# COMPACT_ATOMS: atom_id res chain seq x y z
N MET A 1 -10.98 14.52 -3.10
CA MET A 1 -10.66 13.16 -3.59
C MET A 1 -9.98 12.36 -2.46
N PHE A 2 -10.08 11.03 -2.44
CA PHE A 2 -9.35 10.19 -1.49
C PHE A 2 -8.26 9.38 -2.18
N ILE A 3 -7.02 9.46 -1.67
CA ILE A 3 -5.89 8.63 -2.09
C ILE A 3 -5.28 8.02 -0.83
N LEU A 4 -5.15 6.69 -0.79
CA LEU A 4 -4.62 5.96 0.38
C LEU A 4 -5.38 6.25 1.70
N GLY A 5 -6.67 6.61 1.61
CA GLY A 5 -7.47 7.03 2.76
C GLY A 5 -7.26 8.49 3.18
N PHE A 6 -6.29 9.20 2.59
CA PHE A 6 -6.12 10.64 2.83
C PHE A 6 -7.15 11.45 2.04
N HIS A 7 -7.80 12.38 2.74
CA HIS A 7 -8.65 13.37 2.09
C HIS A 7 -7.81 14.48 1.47
N PHE A 8 -8.11 14.80 0.22
CA PHE A 8 -7.57 15.93 -0.52
C PHE A 8 -8.67 16.90 -0.95
N PRO A 9 -8.40 18.23 -0.91
CA PRO A 9 -9.33 19.27 -1.33
C PRO A 9 -9.92 19.06 -2.73
N ALA A 10 -11.14 19.57 -2.95
CA ALA A 10 -11.87 19.37 -4.20
C ALA A 10 -11.33 20.21 -5.37
N ASP A 11 -10.69 21.35 -5.08
CA ASP A 11 -10.05 22.24 -6.05
C ASP A 11 -8.85 21.60 -6.77
N MET A 12 -8.19 20.61 -6.14
CA MET A 12 -7.17 19.78 -6.78
C MET A 12 -7.76 18.79 -7.81
N GLY A 13 -9.08 18.55 -7.78
CA GLY A 13 -9.77 17.65 -8.69
C GLY A 13 -9.14 16.25 -8.74
N ASN A 14 -8.88 15.77 -9.95
CA ASN A 14 -8.22 14.48 -10.22
C ASN A 14 -6.69 14.61 -10.38
N ASN A 15 -6.14 15.82 -10.33
CA ASN A 15 -4.73 16.10 -10.64
C ASN A 15 -3.93 16.29 -9.36
N ILE A 16 -3.89 15.25 -8.51
CA ILE A 16 -3.09 15.28 -7.29
C ILE A 16 -1.67 14.80 -7.63
N PRO A 17 -0.63 15.62 -7.45
CA PRO A 17 0.74 15.20 -7.67
C PRO A 17 1.13 14.09 -6.68
N ASP A 18 1.90 13.11 -7.16
CA ASP A 18 2.39 11.99 -6.33
C ASP A 18 3.16 12.51 -5.10
N GLU A 19 3.96 13.58 -5.26
CA GLU A 19 4.68 14.28 -4.19
C GLU A 19 3.78 14.72 -3.02
N LYS A 20 2.53 15.15 -3.30
CA LYS A 20 1.58 15.56 -2.27
C LYS A 20 1.02 14.37 -1.50
N VAL A 21 0.98 13.20 -2.13
CA VAL A 21 0.59 11.94 -1.48
C VAL A 21 1.71 11.47 -0.56
N VAL A 22 2.95 11.51 -1.05
CA VAL A 22 4.16 11.20 -0.26
C VAL A 22 4.25 12.13 0.95
N GLU A 23 4.07 13.45 0.76
CA GLU A 23 4.09 14.43 1.85
C GLU A 23 3.03 14.12 2.92
N LYS A 24 1.81 13.72 2.54
CA LYS A 24 0.78 13.32 3.52
C LYS A 24 1.12 12.02 4.24
N LEU A 25 1.71 11.06 3.54
CA LEU A 25 2.13 9.79 4.10
C LEU A 25 3.25 9.98 5.13
N ASP A 26 4.27 10.76 4.79
CA ASP A 26 5.38 11.07 5.70
C ASP A 26 4.92 11.89 6.92
N ASN A 27 3.88 12.72 6.76
CA ASN A 27 3.28 13.51 7.85
C ASN A 27 2.10 12.82 8.55
N SER A 28 1.84 11.53 8.32
CA SER A 28 0.68 10.84 8.89
C SER A 28 0.78 10.61 10.41
N GLY A 29 1.99 10.76 10.98
CA GLY A 29 2.28 10.45 12.38
C GLY A 29 2.35 8.94 12.69
N VAL A 30 2.34 8.07 11.67
CA VAL A 30 2.52 6.64 11.85
C VAL A 30 4.01 6.33 12.01
N ASP A 31 4.36 5.58 13.05
CA ASP A 31 5.73 5.12 13.26
C ASP A 31 6.02 3.84 12.45
N PHE A 32 7.12 3.82 11.72
CA PHE A 32 7.57 2.72 10.88
C PHE A 32 8.83 2.01 11.42
N SER A 33 9.46 2.56 12.47
CA SER A 33 10.80 2.19 12.92
C SER A 33 10.92 0.70 13.29
N ASP A 34 9.97 0.20 14.06
CA ASP A 34 9.91 -1.18 14.55
C ASP A 34 9.40 -2.20 13.51
N ILE A 35 8.95 -1.75 12.33
CA ILE A 35 8.43 -2.67 11.30
C ILE A 35 9.58 -3.09 10.40
N SER A 36 9.73 -4.41 10.25
CA SER A 36 10.76 -5.03 9.42
C SER A 36 10.18 -5.67 8.16
N GLU A 37 8.90 -6.05 8.19
CA GLU A 37 8.27 -6.83 7.15
C GLU A 37 6.77 -6.52 7.07
N ILE A 38 6.20 -6.51 5.85
CA ILE A 38 4.77 -6.61 5.65
C ILE A 38 4.43 -8.02 5.18
N LYS A 39 3.60 -8.72 5.95
CA LYS A 39 3.08 -10.04 5.61
C LYS A 39 1.69 -9.90 5.02
N MET A 40 1.47 -10.57 3.89
CA MET A 40 0.16 -10.67 3.27
C MET A 40 -0.20 -12.13 3.02
N VAL A 41 -1.46 -12.45 3.28
CA VAL A 41 -2.01 -13.78 3.02
C VAL A 41 -3.19 -13.62 2.10
N SER A 42 -3.20 -14.36 1.00
CA SER A 42 -4.38 -14.49 0.14
C SER A 42 -4.78 -15.94 0.00
N GLU A 43 -6.07 -16.17 -0.19
CA GLU A 43 -6.61 -17.47 -0.52
C GLU A 43 -7.57 -17.33 -1.69
N SER A 44 -7.34 -18.10 -2.75
CA SER A 44 -8.19 -18.11 -3.94
C SER A 44 -8.30 -19.53 -4.45
N HIS A 45 -9.54 -19.99 -4.68
CA HIS A 45 -9.82 -21.35 -5.16
C HIS A 45 -9.14 -22.47 -4.32
N GLY A 46 -9.04 -22.29 -3.00
CA GLY A 46 -8.40 -23.25 -2.08
C GLY A 46 -6.87 -23.24 -2.12
N VAL A 47 -6.26 -22.34 -2.90
CA VAL A 47 -4.80 -22.11 -2.91
C VAL A 47 -4.49 -20.93 -2.02
N LYS A 48 -3.73 -21.20 -0.96
CA LYS A 48 -3.20 -20.18 -0.04
C LYS A 48 -1.84 -19.70 -0.52
N GLU A 49 -1.69 -18.40 -0.66
CA GLU A 49 -0.43 -17.73 -1.00
C GLU A 49 -0.02 -16.82 0.16
N ASN A 50 1.22 -16.97 0.62
CA ASN A 50 1.83 -16.07 1.58
C ASN A 50 2.84 -15.19 0.85
N LEU A 51 2.70 -13.89 1.00
CA LEU A 51 3.56 -12.86 0.44
C LEU A 51 4.26 -12.13 1.58
N SER A 52 5.48 -11.70 1.31
CA SER A 52 6.30 -10.87 2.19
C SER A 52 6.79 -9.68 1.39
N TYR A 53 6.94 -8.54 2.07
CA TYR A 53 7.52 -7.33 1.51
C TYR A 53 8.44 -6.68 2.53
N THR A 54 9.71 -6.47 2.16
CA THR A 54 10.79 -6.11 3.11
C THR A 54 11.58 -4.86 2.74
N ASN A 55 11.45 -4.36 1.51
CA ASN A 55 12.20 -3.18 1.08
C ASN A 55 11.69 -1.87 1.72
N LYS A 56 12.28 -1.50 2.85
CA LYS A 56 11.88 -0.34 3.70
C LYS A 56 12.04 1.03 3.03
N ASP A 57 12.87 1.12 2.00
CA ASP A 57 13.23 2.40 1.36
C ASP A 57 12.20 2.86 0.33
N THR A 58 11.14 2.08 0.13
CA THR A 58 10.12 2.31 -0.90
C THR A 58 8.89 3.03 -0.38
N PHE A 59 8.19 3.70 -1.29
CA PHE A 59 6.85 4.19 -1.05
C PHE A 59 5.89 3.04 -0.72
N MET A 60 5.98 1.90 -1.43
CA MET A 60 5.19 0.70 -1.18
C MET A 60 5.23 0.29 0.30
N PHE A 61 6.42 0.20 0.91
CA PHE A 61 6.57 -0.20 2.31
C PHE A 61 5.81 0.74 3.24
N LYS A 62 6.10 2.04 3.14
CA LYS A 62 5.48 3.07 3.99
C LYS A 62 3.96 3.06 3.84
N ALA A 63 3.47 2.97 2.61
CA ALA A 63 2.03 2.97 2.32
C ALA A 63 1.32 1.73 2.89
N LEU A 64 1.94 0.55 2.78
CA LEU A 64 1.41 -0.69 3.34
C LEU A 64 1.40 -0.69 4.87
N VAL A 65 2.47 -0.22 5.51
CA VAL A 65 2.50 -0.08 6.98
C VAL A 65 1.45 0.91 7.46
N HIS A 66 1.34 2.07 6.79
CA HIS A 66 0.31 3.05 7.09
C HIS A 66 -1.09 2.43 6.97
N TYR A 67 -1.36 1.71 5.88
CA TYR A 67 -2.63 1.02 5.68
C TYR A 67 -2.90 0.01 6.81
N ALA A 68 -1.93 -0.87 7.11
CA ALA A 68 -2.08 -1.90 8.14
C ALA A 68 -2.35 -1.33 9.54
N LYS A 69 -1.85 -0.12 9.85
CA LYS A 69 -2.03 0.54 11.15
C LYS A 69 -3.29 1.41 11.25
N THR A 70 -3.85 1.85 10.12
CA THR A 70 -4.94 2.84 10.10
C THR A 70 -6.25 2.34 9.53
N ALA A 71 -6.23 1.26 8.74
CA ALA A 71 -7.44 0.66 8.19
C ALA A 71 -8.31 0.07 9.30
N ALA A 72 -9.64 0.20 9.16
CA ALA A 72 -10.61 -0.41 10.08
C ALA A 72 -10.74 -1.94 9.89
N THR A 73 -9.91 -2.55 9.06
CA THR A 73 -9.95 -3.96 8.70
C THR A 73 -8.56 -4.48 8.39
N ASP A 74 -8.33 -5.76 8.70
CA ASP A 74 -7.09 -6.47 8.35
C ASP A 74 -7.01 -6.83 6.85
N TYR A 75 -8.07 -6.58 6.06
CA TYR A 75 -8.09 -6.89 4.64
C TYR A 75 -7.84 -5.66 3.79
N MET A 76 -7.04 -5.80 2.73
CA MET A 76 -6.81 -4.72 1.79
C MET A 76 -8.06 -4.40 0.98
N ILE A 77 -8.57 -3.18 1.14
CA ILE A 77 -9.63 -2.61 0.31
C ILE A 77 -9.07 -2.43 -1.11
N TYR A 78 -9.82 -2.92 -2.10
CA TYR A 78 -9.39 -2.95 -3.50
C TYR A 78 -8.91 -1.59 -4.01
N THR A 79 -9.66 -0.51 -3.75
CA THR A 79 -9.29 0.85 -4.19
C THR A 79 -7.97 1.31 -3.60
N ASN A 80 -7.73 1.10 -2.30
CA ASN A 80 -6.47 1.44 -1.65
C ASN A 80 -5.32 0.62 -2.23
N ARG A 81 -5.50 -0.70 -2.35
CA ARG A 81 -4.49 -1.59 -2.92
C ARG A 81 -4.09 -1.18 -4.35
N TYR A 82 -5.08 -0.85 -5.18
CA TYR A 82 -4.85 -0.37 -6.53
C TYR A 82 -4.09 0.97 -6.53
N GLN A 83 -4.50 1.92 -5.69
CA GLN A 83 -3.80 3.21 -5.56
C GLN A 83 -2.34 3.04 -5.11
N ILE A 84 -2.08 2.17 -4.13
CA ILE A 84 -0.71 1.84 -3.69
C ILE A 84 0.08 1.29 -4.87
N SER A 85 -0.45 0.27 -5.56
CA SER A 85 0.21 -0.37 -6.70
C SER A 85 0.56 0.63 -7.80
N GLU A 86 -0.39 1.48 -8.21
CA GLU A 86 -0.15 2.44 -9.30
C GLU A 86 0.85 3.54 -8.93
N LEU A 87 0.82 4.03 -7.69
CA LEU A 87 1.82 5.00 -7.20
C LEU A 87 3.20 4.36 -7.11
N SER A 88 3.28 3.15 -6.54
CA SER A 88 4.53 2.40 -6.44
C SER A 88 5.15 2.10 -7.79
N LYS A 89 4.37 1.74 -8.83
CA LYS A 89 4.90 1.55 -10.20
C LYS A 89 5.62 2.78 -10.76
N ARG A 90 5.31 3.99 -10.27
CA ARG A 90 5.93 5.25 -10.71
C ARG A 90 7.05 5.72 -9.78
N LEU A 91 6.92 5.46 -8.48
CA LEU A 91 7.80 5.97 -7.43
C LEU A 91 8.91 4.99 -7.04
N ASP A 92 8.63 3.70 -7.14
CA ASP A 92 9.51 2.60 -6.77
C ASP A 92 9.91 1.84 -8.06
N SER A 93 11.19 1.56 -8.27
CA SER A 93 11.68 0.90 -9.48
C SER A 93 12.36 -0.44 -9.23
N ASP A 94 12.17 -1.02 -8.04
CA ASP A 94 12.79 -2.29 -7.65
C ASP A 94 11.92 -3.52 -7.99
N ASP A 95 12.58 -4.66 -8.15
CA ASP A 95 11.96 -5.92 -8.56
C ASP A 95 10.94 -6.44 -7.55
N GLU A 96 11.19 -6.25 -6.24
CA GLU A 96 10.27 -6.71 -5.18
C GLU A 96 8.95 -5.94 -5.27
N THR A 97 9.01 -4.62 -5.44
CA THR A 97 7.82 -3.79 -5.64
C THR A 97 7.06 -4.16 -6.89
N MET A 98 7.75 -4.36 -8.03
CA MET A 98 7.08 -4.72 -9.28
C MET A 98 6.42 -6.10 -9.20
N ALA A 99 7.06 -7.05 -8.53
CA ALA A 99 6.48 -8.37 -8.29
C ALA A 99 5.21 -8.28 -7.43
N LEU A 100 5.21 -7.48 -6.37
CA LEU A 100 4.03 -7.29 -5.51
C LEU A 100 2.90 -6.56 -6.25
N CYS A 101 3.23 -5.52 -7.02
CA CYS A 101 2.26 -4.80 -7.85
C CYS A 101 1.50 -5.74 -8.79
N LYS A 102 2.21 -6.69 -9.43
CA LYS A 102 1.59 -7.73 -10.27
C LYS A 102 0.64 -8.64 -9.50
N LYS A 103 0.92 -8.94 -8.22
CA LYS A 103 -0.01 -9.69 -7.36
C LYS A 103 -1.26 -8.88 -7.02
N PHE A 104 -1.11 -7.57 -6.81
CA PHE A 104 -2.20 -6.65 -6.53
C PHE A 104 -3.14 -6.41 -7.72
N ASP A 105 -2.72 -6.73 -8.95
CA ASP A 105 -3.60 -6.69 -10.13
C ASP A 105 -4.65 -7.85 -10.12
N SER A 106 -4.48 -8.86 -9.27
CA SER A 106 -5.44 -9.98 -9.14
C SER A 106 -6.72 -9.59 -8.38
N MET A 107 -7.79 -10.38 -8.51
CA MET A 107 -9.03 -10.21 -7.72
C MET A 107 -8.97 -10.86 -6.32
N ALA A 108 -7.80 -11.35 -5.90
CA ALA A 108 -7.66 -11.99 -4.59
C ALA A 108 -7.85 -10.97 -3.45
N GLN A 109 -8.34 -11.46 -2.30
CA GLN A 109 -8.32 -10.69 -1.06
C GLN A 109 -6.99 -10.93 -0.35
N PHE A 110 -6.39 -9.87 0.17
CA PHE A 110 -5.15 -9.94 0.92
C PHE A 110 -5.41 -9.51 2.35
N LYS A 111 -5.23 -10.42 3.31
CA LYS A 111 -5.08 -10.07 4.71
C LYS A 111 -3.67 -9.53 4.92
N ILE A 112 -3.51 -8.38 5.56
CA ILE A 112 -2.24 -7.67 5.73
C ILE A 112 -1.88 -7.51 7.21
N VAL A 113 -0.60 -7.68 7.54
CA VAL A 113 -0.03 -7.45 8.87
C VAL A 113 1.33 -6.78 8.71
N ALA A 114 1.58 -5.72 9.47
CA ALA A 114 2.91 -5.12 9.62
C ALA A 114 3.61 -5.76 10.83
N ALA A 115 4.80 -6.34 10.62
CA ALA A 115 5.51 -7.18 11.58
C ALA A 115 6.99 -6.75 11.79
#